data_AF-A0A965BYD4-F1
#
_entry.id   AF-A0A965BYD4-F1
#
_cell.length_a   1.000
_cell.length_b   1.000
_cell.length_c   1.000
_cell.angle_alpha   90.00
_cell.angle_beta   90.00
_cell.angle_gamma   90.00
#
_symmetry.space_group_name_H-M   'P 1'
#
loop_
_entity.id
_entity.type
_entity.pdbx_description
1 polymer ?
#
loop_
_entity_poly.entity_id
_entity_poly.type
_entity_poly.pdbx_seq_one_letter_code
_entity_poly.pdbx_strand_id
1 'polypeptide(L)'
;MRGAGIDAREFRPAAAHGTSIDVMIADAAEFPESAPFIPHLVQEYVAAPGDLLCADRSSQPLAHWRERAGDEGRFRPMHCDIVVSHRHGMVEAIGGNLRDAVTLARFPTDRRGILLPRPPGAPQWFAIFENRLGRLPPWNPATNPEASRP
;
A
#
# COMPACT_ATOMS: atom_id res chain seq x y z
N MET A 1 -3.60 14.76 -2.38
CA MET A 1 -4.82 14.11 -1.87
C MET A 1 -5.91 15.09 -1.42
N ARG A 2 -5.59 16.28 -0.87
CA ARG A 2 -6.62 17.30 -0.51
C ARG A 2 -7.63 17.63 -1.62
N GLY A 3 -7.19 17.77 -2.86
CA GLY A 3 -8.09 18.03 -4.00
C GLY A 3 -9.06 16.87 -4.33
N ALA A 4 -8.82 15.68 -3.79
CA ALA A 4 -9.71 14.52 -3.87
C ALA A 4 -10.57 14.35 -2.60
N GLY A 5 -10.62 15.36 -1.71
CA GLY A 5 -11.42 15.33 -0.48
C GLY A 5 -10.78 14.62 0.72
N ILE A 6 -9.53 14.16 0.61
CA ILE A 6 -8.83 13.45 1.68
C ILE A 6 -8.11 14.46 2.60
N ASP A 7 -8.42 14.42 3.90
CA ASP A 7 -7.85 15.30 4.91
C ASP A 7 -6.36 15.01 5.14
N ALA A 8 -5.63 16.01 5.65
CA ALA A 8 -4.22 15.81 5.98
C ALA A 8 -4.01 14.79 7.10
N ARG A 9 -5.00 14.57 7.99
CA ARG A 9 -4.91 13.47 8.97
C ARG A 9 -5.02 12.11 8.29
N GLU A 10 -5.82 12.01 7.23
CA GLU A 10 -6.04 10.77 6.49
C GLU A 10 -4.88 10.44 5.54
N PHE A 11 -4.24 11.47 4.96
CA PHE A 11 -3.03 11.31 4.17
C PHE A 11 -2.17 12.57 4.25
N ARG A 12 -1.13 12.55 5.11
CA ARG A 12 -0.19 13.66 5.22
C ARG A 12 0.67 13.74 3.95
N PRO A 13 0.69 14.90 3.28
CA PRO A 13 1.67 15.14 2.23
C PRO A 13 3.08 15.00 2.81
N ALA A 14 3.95 14.25 2.14
CA ALA A 14 5.34 14.12 2.52
C ALA A 14 6.25 14.25 1.30
N ALA A 15 7.46 14.78 1.52
CA ALA A 15 8.45 14.99 0.47
C ALA A 15 9.05 13.67 -0.05
N ALA A 16 8.96 12.57 0.72
CA ALA A 16 9.47 11.27 0.35
C ALA A 16 8.50 10.15 0.77
N HIS A 17 8.42 9.09 -0.04
CA HIS A 17 7.55 7.94 0.24
C HIS A 17 7.84 7.27 1.59
N GLY A 18 9.12 7.20 2.00
CA GLY A 18 9.49 6.63 3.30
C GLY A 18 8.83 7.35 4.47
N THR A 19 8.73 8.68 4.41
CA THR A 19 8.05 9.48 5.45
C THR A 19 6.54 9.23 5.47
N SER A 20 5.89 9.09 4.31
CA SER A 20 4.47 8.70 4.27
C SER A 20 4.23 7.32 4.87
N ILE A 21 5.11 6.36 4.58
CA ILE A 21 5.05 5.01 5.13
C ILE A 21 5.19 5.03 6.66
N ASP A 22 6.14 5.80 7.20
CA ASP A 22 6.34 5.94 8.65
C ASP A 22 5.07 6.46 9.33
N VAL A 23 4.47 7.52 8.78
CA VAL A 23 3.23 8.08 9.31
C VAL A 23 2.08 7.07 9.28
N MET A 24 1.93 6.29 8.19
CA MET A 24 0.88 5.28 8.10
C MET A 24 1.09 4.14 9.12
N ILE A 25 2.34 3.69 9.32
CA ILE A 25 2.66 2.66 10.32
C ILE A 25 2.37 3.16 11.73
N ALA A 26 2.80 4.39 12.05
CA ALA A 26 2.57 4.99 13.36
C ALA A 26 1.07 5.18 13.65
N ASP A 27 0.32 5.70 12.67
CA ASP A 27 -1.13 5.92 12.79
C ASP A 27 -1.89 4.60 12.97
N ALA A 28 -1.53 3.56 12.21
CA ALA A 28 -2.07 2.21 12.38
C ALA A 28 -1.78 1.60 13.76
N ALA A 29 -0.60 1.89 14.33
CA ALA A 29 -0.23 1.41 15.66
C ALA A 29 -0.99 2.15 16.77
N GLU A 30 -1.20 3.46 16.61
CA GLU A 30 -1.91 4.29 17.59
C GLU A 30 -3.43 4.11 17.52
N PHE A 31 -3.98 3.95 16.31
CA PHE A 31 -5.42 3.93 16.05
C PHE A 31 -5.86 2.76 15.15
N PRO A 32 -5.66 1.49 15.54
CA PRO A 32 -5.89 0.33 14.66
C PRO A 32 -7.31 0.20 14.09
N GLU A 33 -8.32 0.71 14.81
CA GLU A 33 -9.73 0.65 14.41
C GLU A 33 -10.14 1.79 13.46
N SER A 34 -9.39 2.90 13.45
CA SER A 34 -9.75 4.10 12.71
C SER A 34 -8.64 4.64 11.80
N ALA A 35 -7.50 3.96 11.71
CA ALA A 35 -6.44 4.33 10.79
C ALA A 35 -6.88 4.07 9.34
N PRO A 36 -6.66 5.02 8.42
CA PRO A 36 -7.04 4.92 7.02
C PRO A 36 -6.20 3.89 6.25
N PHE A 37 -5.00 3.57 6.73
CA PHE A 37 -4.10 2.61 6.11
C PHE A 37 -3.57 1.65 7.15
N ILE A 38 -3.65 0.35 6.88
CA ILE A 38 -3.22 -0.69 7.83
C ILE A 38 -2.17 -1.58 7.17
N PRO A 39 -0.97 -1.71 7.76
CA PRO A 39 0.10 -2.48 7.18
C PRO A 39 -0.12 -3.97 7.39
N HIS A 40 0.02 -4.73 6.30
CA HIS A 40 -0.02 -6.18 6.28
C HIS A 40 1.27 -6.77 5.71
N LEU A 41 1.58 -7.99 6.12
CA LEU A 41 2.64 -8.77 5.50
C LEU A 41 2.19 -9.24 4.12
N VAL A 42 3.06 -9.09 3.12
CA VAL A 42 2.76 -9.40 1.71
C VAL A 42 2.30 -10.85 1.52
N GLN A 43 2.83 -11.79 2.31
CA GLN A 43 2.51 -13.21 2.21
C GLN A 43 1.23 -13.63 2.97
N GLU A 44 0.61 -12.71 3.71
CA GLU A 44 -0.53 -12.99 4.59
C GLU A 44 -1.81 -12.28 4.16
N TYR A 45 -1.72 -11.33 3.23
CA TYR A 45 -2.84 -10.47 2.84
C TYR A 45 -3.10 -10.50 1.34
N VAL A 46 -4.38 -10.61 0.99
CA VAL A 46 -4.88 -10.61 -0.38
C VAL A 46 -5.13 -9.15 -0.78
N ALA A 47 -4.29 -8.60 -1.65
CA ALA A 47 -4.41 -7.22 -2.10
C ALA A 47 -5.76 -6.94 -2.78
N ALA A 48 -6.39 -5.82 -2.43
CA ALA A 48 -7.64 -5.33 -3.01
C ALA A 48 -7.42 -4.01 -3.76
N PRO A 49 -8.31 -3.66 -4.72
CA PRO A 49 -8.29 -2.34 -5.35
C PRO A 49 -8.32 -1.20 -4.31
N GLY A 50 -7.44 -0.23 -4.49
CA GLY A 50 -7.22 0.90 -3.59
C GLY A 50 -6.06 0.71 -2.61
N ASP A 51 -5.62 -0.52 -2.36
CA ASP A 51 -4.48 -0.80 -1.47
C ASP A 51 -3.16 -0.28 -2.05
N LEU A 52 -2.17 -0.04 -1.19
CA LEU A 52 -0.84 0.38 -1.59
C LEU A 52 0.15 -0.77 -1.46
N LEU A 53 0.84 -1.09 -2.54
CA LEU A 53 1.91 -2.09 -2.57
C LEU A 53 3.25 -1.36 -2.46
N CYS A 54 3.97 -1.53 -1.34
CA CYS A 54 5.16 -0.74 -1.04
C CYS A 54 6.45 -1.55 -1.06
N ALA A 55 7.47 -1.02 -1.73
CA ALA A 55 8.78 -1.65 -1.89
C ALA A 55 9.92 -0.78 -1.40
N ASP A 56 10.91 -1.45 -0.80
CA ASP A 56 12.22 -0.88 -0.53
C ASP A 56 13.14 -1.17 -1.72
N ARG A 57 13.75 -0.12 -2.28
CA ARG A 57 14.70 -0.20 -3.40
C ARG A 57 16.15 -0.05 -2.95
N SER A 58 16.39 -0.14 -1.64
CA SER A 58 17.74 -0.18 -1.08
C SER A 58 18.49 -1.42 -1.59
N SER A 59 19.82 -1.39 -1.54
CA SER A 59 20.66 -2.56 -1.85
C SER A 59 20.38 -3.75 -0.91
N GLN A 60 19.91 -3.47 0.29
CA GLN A 60 19.41 -4.45 1.27
C GLN A 60 17.94 -4.12 1.55
N PRO A 61 17.00 -4.64 0.75
CA PRO A 61 15.59 -4.32 0.91
C PRO A 61 15.02 -4.96 2.17
N LEU A 62 14.10 -4.25 2.84
CA LEU A 62 13.32 -4.80 3.94
C LEU A 62 12.42 -5.96 3.45
N ALA A 63 12.18 -6.93 4.33
CA ALA A 63 11.25 -8.02 4.05
C ALA A 63 9.86 -7.79 4.69
N HIS A 64 9.79 -6.96 5.72
CA HIS A 64 8.59 -6.80 6.54
C HIS A 64 8.39 -5.34 7.01
N TRP A 65 7.14 -4.87 7.06
CA TRP A 65 6.82 -3.50 7.52
C TRP A 65 7.28 -3.18 8.95
N ARG A 66 7.24 -4.15 9.87
CA ARG A 66 7.84 -4.04 11.22
C ARG A 66 9.34 -3.71 11.21
N GLU A 67 10.10 -4.16 10.22
CA GLU A 67 11.50 -3.74 10.07
C GLU A 67 11.56 -2.25 9.75
N ARG A 68 10.64 -1.76 8.90
CA ARG A 68 10.51 -0.33 8.65
C ARG A 68 10.13 0.44 9.91
N ALA A 69 9.23 -0.09 10.74
CA ALA A 69 8.87 0.53 12.02
C ALA A 69 10.10 0.70 12.96
N GLY A 70 11.03 -0.27 12.97
CA GLY A 70 12.29 -0.16 13.71
C GLY A 70 13.32 0.81 13.11
N ASP A 71 13.13 1.17 11.84
CA ASP A 71 13.99 2.07 11.04
C ASP A 71 13.33 3.45 10.84
N GLU A 72 12.35 3.84 11.67
CA GLU A 72 11.58 5.07 11.54
C GLU A 72 12.49 6.31 11.40
N GLY A 73 12.17 7.19 10.45
CA GLY A 73 12.94 8.41 10.18
C GLY A 73 14.26 8.19 9.45
N ARG A 74 14.73 6.94 9.29
CA ARG A 74 15.89 6.64 8.44
C ARG A 74 15.50 6.74 6.97
N PHE A 75 16.33 7.42 6.19
CA PHE A 75 16.12 7.51 4.75
C PHE A 75 16.32 6.14 4.09
N ARG A 76 15.34 5.72 3.29
CA ARG A 76 15.42 4.56 2.39
C ARG A 76 14.72 4.89 1.07
N PRO A 77 15.29 4.55 -0.09
CA PRO A 77 14.65 4.76 -1.39
C PRO A 77 13.42 3.84 -1.54
N MET A 78 12.25 4.35 -1.18
CA MET A 78 10.99 3.60 -1.23
C MET A 78 10.08 4.09 -2.36
N HIS A 79 9.11 3.26 -2.72
CA HIS A 79 7.96 3.63 -3.54
C HIS A 79 6.76 2.77 -3.17
N CYS A 80 5.56 3.26 -3.50
CA CYS A 80 4.35 2.46 -3.44
C CYS A 80 3.57 2.62 -4.75
N ASP A 81 2.95 1.53 -5.18
CA ASP A 81 2.04 1.48 -6.31
C ASP A 81 0.61 1.29 -5.79
N ILE A 82 -0.38 1.91 -6.43
CA ILE A 82 -1.80 1.71 -6.07
C ILE A 82 -2.34 0.49 -6.80
N VAL A 83 -2.92 -0.45 -6.07
CA VAL A 83 -3.59 -1.61 -6.64
C VAL A 83 -4.88 -1.13 -7.31
N VAL A 84 -5.06 -1.46 -8.59
CA VAL A 84 -6.24 -1.07 -9.36
C VAL A 84 -7.13 -2.26 -9.70
N SER A 85 -6.60 -3.48 -9.59
CA SER A 85 -7.39 -4.69 -9.78
C SER A 85 -6.73 -5.90 -9.14
N HIS A 86 -7.55 -6.86 -8.75
CA HIS A 86 -7.12 -8.22 -8.48
C HIS A 86 -8.08 -9.20 -9.19
N ARG A 87 -7.61 -9.81 -10.28
CA ARG A 87 -8.41 -10.75 -11.07
C ARG A 87 -7.53 -11.73 -11.83
N HIS A 88 -8.08 -12.90 -12.16
CA HIS A 88 -7.42 -13.92 -13.00
C HIS A 88 -6.02 -14.34 -12.50
N GLY A 89 -5.83 -14.47 -11.18
CA GLY A 89 -4.54 -14.83 -10.59
C GLY A 89 -3.46 -13.74 -10.72
N MET A 90 -3.88 -12.48 -10.89
CA MET A 90 -3.00 -11.34 -11.06
C MET A 90 -3.50 -10.15 -10.25
N VAL A 91 -2.54 -9.41 -9.68
CA VAL A 91 -2.73 -8.06 -9.14
C VAL A 91 -2.20 -7.07 -10.17
N GLU A 92 -3.03 -6.09 -10.55
CA GLU A 92 -2.61 -4.96 -11.37
C GLU A 92 -2.42 -3.74 -10.45
N ALA A 93 -1.28 -3.07 -10.56
CA ALA A 93 -1.00 -1.85 -9.81
C ALA A 93 -0.46 -0.75 -10.72
N ILE A 94 -0.79 0.50 -10.40
CA ILE A 94 -0.31 1.68 -11.08
C ILE A 94 0.68 2.40 -10.17
N GLY A 95 1.90 2.56 -10.67
CA GLY A 95 2.99 3.25 -9.99
C GLY A 95 3.40 4.50 -10.73
N GLY A 96 3.88 5.49 -9.99
CA GLY A 96 4.44 6.73 -10.54
C GLY A 96 5.80 7.03 -9.91
N ASN A 97 6.86 6.36 -10.37
CA ASN A 97 8.25 6.83 -10.36
C ASN A 97 9.23 5.81 -10.98
N LEU A 98 8.85 5.22 -12.11
CA LEU A 98 9.77 4.51 -13.00
C LEU A 98 9.95 5.37 -14.25
N ARG A 99 10.96 6.25 -14.27
CA ARG A 99 11.37 7.04 -15.46
C ARG A 99 10.37 8.11 -15.92
N ASP A 100 9.82 8.90 -14.99
CA ASP A 100 8.84 9.98 -15.31
C ASP A 100 7.57 9.49 -16.03
N ALA A 101 7.20 8.23 -15.82
CA ALA A 101 6.02 7.61 -16.41
C ALA A 101 5.08 7.05 -15.33
N VAL A 102 3.79 7.07 -15.64
CA VAL A 102 2.76 6.32 -14.93
C VAL A 102 2.62 4.97 -15.62
N THR A 103 2.89 3.89 -14.90
CA THR A 103 2.93 2.53 -15.49
C THR A 103 1.98 1.59 -14.79
N LEU A 104 1.23 0.81 -15.58
CA LEU A 104 0.48 -0.34 -15.07
C LEU A 104 1.40 -1.57 -15.08
N ALA A 105 1.61 -2.16 -13.91
CA ALA A 105 2.35 -3.40 -13.72
C ALA A 105 1.39 -4.53 -13.32
N ARG A 106 1.76 -5.77 -13.66
CA ARG A 106 1.00 -6.98 -13.31
C ARG A 106 1.88 -7.92 -12.51
N PHE A 107 1.35 -8.41 -11.40
CA PHE A 107 2.04 -9.31 -10.48
C PHE A 107 1.23 -10.58 -10.30
N PRO A 108 1.83 -11.77 -10.47
CA PRO A 108 1.11 -13.03 -10.31
C PRO A 108 0.81 -13.32 -8.85
N THR A 109 -0.31 -14.00 -8.62
CA THR A 109 -0.72 -14.48 -7.30
C THR A 109 -0.80 -16.01 -7.27
N ASP A 110 -0.74 -16.58 -6.07
CA ASP A 110 -1.02 -17.99 -5.84
C ASP A 110 -2.54 -18.29 -5.90
N ARG A 111 -2.92 -19.54 -5.64
CA ARG A 111 -4.34 -19.94 -5.64
C ARG A 111 -5.20 -19.29 -4.55
N ARG A 112 -4.57 -18.70 -3.53
CA ARG A 112 -5.23 -17.96 -2.45
C ARG A 112 -5.35 -16.47 -2.77
N GLY A 113 -4.77 -16.01 -3.89
CA GLY A 113 -4.68 -14.59 -4.24
C GLY A 113 -3.52 -13.86 -3.56
N ILE A 114 -2.59 -14.57 -2.93
CA ILE A 114 -1.41 -13.96 -2.31
C ILE A 114 -0.35 -13.67 -3.38
N LEU A 115 0.27 -12.50 -3.33
CA LEU A 115 1.34 -12.12 -4.26
C LEU A 115 2.49 -13.13 -4.23
N LEU A 116 2.90 -13.60 -5.40
CA LEU A 116 4.09 -14.44 -5.52
C LEU A 116 5.36 -13.63 -5.30
N PRO A 117 6.44 -14.25 -4.79
CA PRO A 117 7.74 -13.60 -4.65
C PRO A 117 8.24 -13.00 -5.97
N ARG A 118 8.88 -11.84 -5.87
CA ARG A 118 9.47 -11.16 -7.02
C ARG A 118 10.77 -11.86 -7.44
N PRO A 119 11.10 -11.88 -8.74
CA PRO A 119 12.37 -12.44 -9.20
C PRO A 119 13.58 -11.78 -8.51
N PRO A 120 14.71 -12.50 -8.36
CA PRO A 120 15.94 -11.91 -7.85
C PRO A 120 16.34 -10.64 -8.63
N GLY A 121 16.76 -9.59 -7.91
CA GLY A 121 17.16 -8.30 -8.50
C GLY A 121 16.00 -7.34 -8.79
N ALA A 122 14.74 -7.76 -8.67
CA ALA A 122 13.62 -6.83 -8.66
C ALA A 122 13.41 -6.21 -7.26
N PRO A 123 12.85 -4.98 -7.17
CA PRO A 123 12.41 -4.43 -5.89
C PRO A 123 11.50 -5.40 -5.16
N GLN A 124 11.75 -5.55 -3.86
CA GLN A 124 10.98 -6.45 -3.00
C GLN A 124 9.87 -5.68 -2.31
N TRP A 125 8.67 -6.23 -2.39
CA TRP A 125 7.52 -5.75 -1.64
C TRP A 125 7.69 -6.16 -0.18
N PHE A 126 7.67 -5.19 0.72
CA PHE A 126 7.82 -5.43 2.17
C PHE A 126 6.53 -5.19 2.96
N ALA A 127 5.55 -4.53 2.33
CA ALA A 127 4.28 -4.20 2.93
C ALA A 127 3.17 -4.09 1.88
N ILE A 128 1.96 -4.46 2.28
CA ILE A 128 0.72 -4.00 1.66
C ILE A 128 0.02 -3.11 2.69
N PHE A 129 -0.32 -1.88 2.33
CA PHE A 129 -1.19 -1.05 3.16
C PHE A 129 -2.62 -1.21 2.65
N GLU A 130 -3.46 -1.88 3.45
CA GLU A 130 -4.89 -1.94 3.24
C GLU A 130 -5.45 -0.51 3.30
N ASN A 131 -6.14 -0.09 2.24
CA ASN A 131 -6.79 1.20 2.18
C ASN A 131 -8.23 1.10 2.72
N ARG A 132 -8.47 1.78 3.83
CA ARG A 132 -9.78 1.90 4.48
C ARG A 132 -10.46 3.25 4.24
N LEU A 133 -9.87 4.14 3.44
CA LEU A 133 -10.51 5.42 3.10
C LEU A 133 -11.90 5.18 2.50
N GLY A 134 -12.88 5.97 2.96
CA GLY A 134 -14.29 5.80 2.59
C GLY A 134 -14.99 4.58 3.22
N ARG A 135 -14.29 3.79 4.05
CA ARG A 135 -14.87 2.71 4.88
C ARG A 135 -14.92 3.05 6.37
N LEU A 136 -14.33 4.18 6.75
CA LEU A 136 -14.29 4.69 8.11
C LEU A 136 -15.41 5.73 8.34
N PRO A 137 -15.96 5.82 9.57
CA PRO A 137 -16.99 6.81 9.89
C PRO A 137 -16.62 8.24 9.45
N PRO A 138 -17.57 9.02 8.91
CA PRO A 138 -18.99 8.72 8.73
C PRO A 138 -19.35 7.83 7.53
N TRP A 139 -18.39 7.42 6.70
CA TRP A 139 -18.64 6.61 5.51
C TRP A 139 -18.65 5.11 5.88
N ASN A 140 -19.78 4.45 5.66
CA ASN A 140 -19.92 3.01 5.87
C ASN A 140 -20.07 2.34 4.49
N PRO A 141 -19.30 1.28 4.16
CA PRO A 141 -19.47 0.56 2.88
C PRO A 141 -20.89 0.02 2.69
N ALA A 142 -21.66 -0.23 3.75
CA ALA A 142 -23.08 -0.59 3.67
C ALA A 142 -23.96 0.50 3.03
N THR A 143 -23.49 1.76 3.00
CA THR A 143 -24.19 2.89 2.39
C THR A 143 -23.69 3.26 0.99
N ASN A 144 -22.68 2.56 0.45
CA ASN A 144 -22.15 2.83 -0.88
C ASN A 144 -22.30 1.60 -1.82
N PRO A 145 -23.38 1.51 -2.61
CA PRO A 145 -23.65 0.34 -3.46
C PRO A 145 -22.62 0.13 -4.58
N GLU A 146 -21.77 1.12 -4.89
CA GLU A 146 -20.67 0.96 -5.84
C GLU A 146 -19.46 0.21 -5.25
N ALA A 147 -19.23 0.29 -3.94
CA ALA A 147 -18.11 -0.39 -3.27
C ALA A 147 -18.26 -1.93 -3.23
N SER A 148 -19.46 -2.43 -3.56
CA SER A 148 -19.81 -3.86 -3.53
C SER A 148 -19.82 -4.51 -4.93
N ARG A 149 -19.47 -3.79 -6.00
CA ARG A 149 -19.46 -4.36 -7.36
C ARG A 149 -18.13 -5.09 -7.62
N PRO A 150 -18.18 -6.35 -8.09
CA PRO A 150 -16.99 -7.13 -8.43
C PRO A 150 -16.22 -6.57 -9.63
#